data_AF-A0A9Q0JB27-F1
#
_entry.id   AF-A0A9Q0JB27-F1
#
_cell.length_a   1.000
_cell.length_b   1.000
_cell.length_c   1.000
_cell.angle_alpha   90.00
_cell.angle_beta   90.00
_cell.angle_gamma   90.00
#
_symmetry.space_group_name_H-M   'P 1'
#
loop_
_entity.id
_entity.type
_entity.pdbx_description
1 polymer ?
#
loop_
_entity_poly.entity_id
_entity_poly.type
_entity_poly.pdbx_seq_one_letter_code
_entity_poly.pdbx_strand_id
1 'polypeptide(L)'
;MVYVFPMTANVVLEGACERVIVGDLYCDILLGLYVIRGENVVLIGELDLEKEELPGHMTRVSEAEIKAVTILSFLAQRAERDATDLKGSMRKRMEFLDFD
;
A
#
# COMPACT_ATOMS: atom_id res chain seq x y z
N MET A 1 5.11 22.87 -1.98
CA MET A 1 5.00 23.11 -3.44
C MET A 1 5.09 21.79 -4.19
N VAL A 2 4.45 21.64 -5.37
CA VAL A 2 4.50 20.40 -6.18
C VAL A 2 4.97 20.72 -7.60
N TYR A 3 5.98 20.00 -8.09
CA TYR A 3 6.45 20.07 -9.48
C TYR A 3 6.35 18.71 -10.14
N VAL A 4 5.64 18.65 -11.28
CA VAL A 4 5.44 17.43 -12.06
C VAL A 4 6.08 17.60 -13.44
N PHE A 5 6.89 16.63 -13.85
CA PHE A 5 7.51 16.59 -15.17
C PHE A 5 6.70 15.65 -16.09
N PRO A 6 5.84 16.16 -16.99
CA PRO A 6 4.81 15.35 -17.66
C PRO A 6 5.36 14.28 -18.61
N MET A 7 6.53 14.50 -19.21
CA MET A 7 7.15 13.52 -20.12
C MET A 7 7.65 12.27 -19.38
N THR A 8 8.11 12.44 -18.14
CA THR A 8 8.74 11.36 -17.37
C THR A 8 7.95 10.96 -16.13
N ALA A 9 6.90 11.70 -15.77
CA ALA A 9 6.15 11.60 -14.53
C ALA A 9 7.00 11.78 -13.25
N ASN A 10 8.20 12.37 -13.34
CA ASN A 10 8.97 12.70 -12.14
C ASN A 10 8.24 13.76 -11.31
N VAL A 11 8.30 13.65 -9.98
CA VAL A 11 7.64 14.58 -9.06
C VAL A 11 8.63 15.10 -8.02
N VAL A 12 8.60 16.41 -7.77
CA VAL A 12 9.28 17.03 -6.63
C VAL A 12 8.22 17.63 -5.71
N LEU A 13 8.23 17.19 -4.46
CA LEU A 13 7.29 17.59 -3.42
C LEU A 13 8.05 18.33 -2.32
N GLU A 14 7.60 19.53 -1.99
CA GLU A 14 8.08 20.30 -0.84
C GLU A 14 6.99 20.34 0.24
N GLY A 15 7.38 20.00 1.48
CA GLY A 15 6.46 19.82 2.60
C GLY A 15 5.75 18.46 2.54
N ALA A 16 6.37 17.45 1.92
CA ALA A 16 5.80 16.14 1.71
C ALA A 16 5.51 15.43 3.04
N CYS A 17 4.36 14.76 3.09
CA CYS A 17 3.95 13.86 4.16
C CYS A 17 3.59 12.51 3.54
N GLU A 18 4.18 11.44 4.02
CA GLU A 18 3.81 10.07 3.68
C GLU A 18 2.76 9.58 4.68
N ARG A 19 1.65 9.05 4.17
CA ARG A 19 0.61 8.42 4.99
C ARG A 19 0.62 6.92 4.77
N VAL A 20 0.89 6.17 5.83
CA VAL A 20 0.83 4.70 5.82
C VAL A 20 -0.52 4.28 6.40
N ILE A 21 -1.28 3.45 5.68
CA ILE A 21 -2.60 2.97 6.09
C ILE A 21 -2.60 1.44 6.11
N VAL A 22 -3.01 0.84 7.22
CA VAL A 22 -3.19 -0.61 7.34
C VAL A 22 -4.51 -0.92 8.04
N GLY A 23 -5.49 -1.42 7.29
CA GLY A 23 -6.86 -1.57 7.78
C GLY A 23 -7.41 -0.20 8.22
N ASP A 24 -7.89 -0.12 9.46
CA ASP A 24 -8.45 1.10 10.06
C ASP A 24 -7.41 1.95 10.79
N LEU A 25 -6.11 1.62 10.67
CA LEU A 25 -5.01 2.35 11.31
C LEU A 25 -4.26 3.19 10.28
N TYR A 26 -3.82 4.39 10.68
CA TYR A 26 -2.96 5.22 9.85
C TYR A 26 -1.87 5.95 10.65
N CYS A 27 -0.81 6.34 9.95
CA CYS A 27 0.25 7.17 10.49
C CYS A 27 0.80 8.12 9.43
N ASP A 28 1.06 9.37 9.82
CA ASP A 28 1.59 10.44 8.98
C ASP A 28 3.05 10.70 9.32
N ILE A 29 3.93 10.59 8.33
CA ILE A 29 5.38 10.74 8.43
C ILE A 29 5.81 11.94 7.59
N LEU A 30 6.39 12.96 8.24
CA LEU A 30 6.87 14.15 7.55
C LEU A 30 8.20 13.87 6.84
N LEU A 31 8.23 14.06 5.53
CA LEU A 31 9.40 13.83 4.68
C LEU A 31 10.12 15.14 4.30
N GLY A 32 9.40 16.27 4.27
CA GLY A 32 9.98 17.56 3.88
C GLY A 32 10.15 17.67 2.36
N LEU A 33 11.39 17.70 1.85
CA LEU A 33 11.66 17.73 0.42
C LEU A 33 11.84 16.31 -0.12
N TYR A 34 10.96 15.88 -1.03
CA TYR A 34 10.92 14.52 -1.55
C TYR A 34 10.90 14.50 -3.08
N VAL A 35 11.76 13.66 -3.68
CA VAL A 35 11.88 13.51 -5.14
C VAL A 35 11.49 12.10 -5.53
N ILE A 36 10.48 11.97 -6.37
CA ILE A 36 9.96 10.70 -6.86
C ILE A 36 10.31 10.56 -8.34
N ARG A 37 10.98 9.46 -8.68
CA ARG A 37 11.26 9.10 -10.07
C ARG A 37 10.00 8.49 -10.70
N GLY A 38 9.70 8.88 -11.93
CA GLY A 38 8.39 8.63 -12.51
C GLY A 38 8.07 7.18 -12.81
N GLU A 39 9.04 6.28 -12.97
CA GLU A 39 8.73 4.85 -13.07
C GLU A 39 8.20 4.24 -11.76
N ASN A 40 8.41 4.92 -10.63
CA ASN A 40 7.89 4.51 -9.33
C ASN A 40 6.51 5.15 -9.04
N VAL A 41 5.99 5.96 -9.95
CA VAL A 41 4.67 6.59 -9.82
C VAL A 41 3.61 5.67 -10.39
N VAL A 42 2.64 5.29 -9.56
CA VAL A 42 1.45 4.54 -10.00
C VAL A 42 0.32 5.48 -10.39
N LEU A 43 0.04 6.48 -9.55
CA LEU A 43 -1.04 7.46 -9.73
C LEU A 43 -0.65 8.79 -9.07
N ILE A 44 -1.06 9.90 -9.68
CA ILE A 44 -0.98 11.24 -9.10
C ILE A 44 -2.35 11.90 -9.26
N GLY A 45 -2.83 12.57 -8.21
CA GLY A 45 -4.05 13.36 -8.22
C GLY A 45 -3.94 14.54 -7.27
N GLU A 46 -4.79 15.54 -7.51
CA GLU A 46 -4.95 16.67 -6.60
C GLU A 46 -5.84 16.27 -5.41
N LEU A 47 -5.43 16.65 -4.20
CA LEU A 47 -6.21 16.43 -2.99
C LEU A 47 -7.10 17.65 -2.73
N ASP A 48 -8.40 17.40 -2.63
CA ASP A 48 -9.39 18.41 -2.26
C ASP A 48 -9.44 18.56 -0.74
N LEU A 49 -8.91 19.68 -0.22
CA LEU A 49 -8.80 19.95 1.22
C LEU A 49 -10.16 20.26 1.89
N GLU A 50 -11.21 20.52 1.10
CA GLU A 50 -12.55 20.76 1.64
C GLU A 50 -13.28 19.45 1.97
N LYS A 51 -12.77 18.32 1.47
CA LYS A 51 -13.34 16.99 1.71
C LYS A 51 -12.63 16.28 2.87
N GLU A 52 -13.38 15.42 3.54
CA GLU A 52 -12.84 14.55 4.57
C GLU A 52 -11.79 13.61 3.94
N GLU A 53 -10.51 13.79 4.31
CA GLU A 53 -9.41 13.04 3.70
C GLU A 53 -9.46 11.54 4.03
N LEU A 54 -9.97 11.21 5.22
CA LEU A 54 -10.01 9.86 5.74
C LEU A 54 -11.42 9.56 6.30
N PRO A 55 -11.90 8.32 6.17
CA PRO A 55 -13.11 7.90 6.85
C PRO A 55 -13.02 8.08 8.37
N GLY A 56 -14.11 8.51 9.01
CA GLY A 56 -14.14 8.79 10.45
C GLY A 56 -13.87 7.61 11.41
N HIS A 57 -13.77 6.37 10.90
CA HIS A 57 -13.37 5.20 11.70
C HIS A 57 -11.85 5.02 11.80
N MET A 58 -11.05 5.82 11.07
CA MET A 58 -9.60 5.67 11.07
C MET A 58 -8.96 6.14 12.38
N THR A 59 -8.05 5.33 12.90
CA THR A 59 -7.31 5.61 14.15
C THR A 59 -5.84 5.90 13.86
N ARG A 60 -5.36 7.05 14.36
CA ARG A 60 -3.95 7.41 14.25
C ARG A 60 -3.10 6.62 15.25
N VAL A 61 -2.00 6.04 14.78
CA VAL A 61 -1.04 5.30 15.61
C VAL A 61 0.38 5.87 15.48
N SER A 62 1.31 5.39 16.32
CA SER A 62 2.72 5.77 16.22
C SER A 62 3.43 5.14 15.03
N GLU A 63 4.56 5.72 14.64
CA GLU A 63 5.39 5.21 13.54
C GLU A 63 5.92 3.79 13.82
N ALA A 64 6.24 3.48 15.08
CA ALA A 64 6.68 2.14 15.46
C ALA A 64 5.56 1.11 15.32
N GLU A 65 4.36 1.47 15.75
CA GLU A 65 3.18 0.61 15.66
C GLU A 65 2.76 0.37 14.21
N ILE A 66 2.67 1.42 13.38
CA ILE A 66 2.28 1.24 11.98
C ILE A 66 3.28 0.36 11.23
N LYS A 67 4.59 0.53 11.46
CA LYS A 67 5.62 -0.30 10.84
C LYS A 67 5.50 -1.76 11.27
N ALA A 68 5.26 -2.02 12.56
CA ALA A 68 5.04 -3.37 13.06
C ALA A 68 3.81 -4.02 12.41
N VAL A 69 2.68 -3.31 12.38
CA VAL A 69 1.43 -3.81 11.78
C VAL A 69 1.57 -4.04 10.27
N THR A 70 2.26 -3.16 9.54
CA THR A 70 2.56 -3.35 8.11
C THR A 70 3.37 -4.62 7.85
N ILE A 71 4.40 -4.89 8.66
CA ILE A 71 5.20 -6.11 8.52
C ILE A 71 4.35 -7.35 8.79
N LEU A 72 3.56 -7.33 9.87
CA LEU A 72 2.70 -8.45 10.23
C LEU A 72 1.63 -8.71 9.17
N SER A 73 1.01 -7.68 8.60
CA SER A 73 -0.03 -7.83 7.56
C SER A 73 0.55 -8.41 6.27
N PHE A 74 1.76 -7.97 5.86
CA PHE A 74 2.45 -8.53 4.71
C PHE A 74 2.77 -10.02 4.89
N LEU A 75 3.25 -10.41 6.08
CA LEU A 75 3.55 -11.81 6.39
C LEU A 75 2.28 -12.67 6.39
N ALA A 76 1.17 -12.18 6.93
CA ALA A 76 -0.11 -12.87 6.92
C ALA A 76 -0.63 -13.10 5.48
N GLN A 77 -0.63 -12.05 4.65
CA GLN A 77 -1.05 -12.15 3.24
C GLN A 77 -0.19 -13.14 2.45
N ARG A 78 1.12 -13.15 2.70
CA ARG A 78 2.03 -14.09 2.07
C ARG A 78 1.72 -15.53 2.48
N ALA A 79 1.51 -15.79 3.77
CA ALA A 79 1.17 -17.13 4.26
C ALA A 79 -0.18 -17.63 3.69
N GLU A 80 -1.18 -16.75 3.60
CA GLU A 80 -2.49 -17.07 2.99
C GLU A 80 -2.37 -17.38 1.50
N ARG A 81 -1.57 -16.60 0.77
CA ARG A 81 -1.32 -16.82 -0.66
C ARG A 81 -0.62 -18.16 -0.89
N ASP A 82 0.44 -18.45 -0.12
CA ASP A 82 1.18 -19.70 -0.21
C ASP A 82 0.28 -20.92 0.11
N ALA A 83 -0.61 -20.78 1.10
CA ALA A 83 -1.59 -21.81 1.44
C ALA A 83 -2.64 -22.01 0.33
N THR A 84 -3.07 -20.92 -0.32
CA THR A 84 -4.03 -20.97 -1.44
C THR A 84 -3.40 -21.60 -2.66
N ASP A 85 -2.15 -21.26 -2.97
CA ASP A 85 -1.38 -21.83 -4.08
C ASP A 85 -1.16 -23.34 -3.87
N LEU A 86 -0.87 -23.76 -2.63
CA LEU A 86 -0.74 -25.18 -2.28
C LEU A 86 -2.07 -25.93 -2.43
N LYS A 87 -3.18 -25.38 -1.92
CA LYS A 87 -4.53 -25.96 -2.07
C LYS A 87 -4.93 -26.09 -3.54
N GLY A 88 -4.66 -25.07 -4.35
CA GLY A 88 -4.93 -25.09 -5.79
C GLY A 88 -4.10 -26.14 -6.53
N SER A 89 -2.83 -26.30 -6.17
CA SER A 89 -1.96 -27.34 -6.71
C SER A 89 -2.44 -28.76 -6.35
N MET A 90 -2.82 -28.98 -5.08
CA MET A 90 -3.33 -30.28 -4.62
C MET A 90 -4.67 -30.64 -5.26
N ARG A 91 -5.59 -29.68 -5.40
CA ARG A 91 -6.89 -29.88 -6.07
C ARG A 91 -6.72 -30.33 -7.52
N LYS A 92 -5.85 -29.66 -8.29
CA LYS A 92 -5.55 -30.08 -9.67
C LYS A 92 -5.03 -31.51 -9.74
N ARG A 93 -4.19 -31.94 -8.79
CA ARG A 93 -3.69 -33.32 -8.75
C ARG A 93 -4.76 -34.34 -8.38
N MET A 94 -5.73 -33.99 -7.53
CA MET A 94 -6.83 -34.86 -7.16
C MET A 94 -7.82 -35.05 -8.32
N GLU A 95 -8.16 -33.97 -9.04
CA GLU A 95 -9.06 -34.02 -10.20
C GLU A 95 -8.53 -34.93 -11.34
N PHE A 96 -7.22 -35.19 -11.41
CA PHE A 96 -6.63 -36.16 -12.35
C PHE A 96 -6.92 -37.63 -12.00
N LEU A 97 -7.17 -37.94 -10.73
CA LEU A 97 -7.42 -39.31 -10.24
C LEU A 97 -8.90 -39.73 -10.38
N ASP A 98 -9.80 -38.77 -10.63
CA ASP A 98 -11.24 -39.00 -10.80
C ASP A 98 -11.62 -39.35 -12.28
N PHE A 99 -10.63 -39.46 -13.18
CA PHE A 99 -10.79 -39.96 -14.56
C PHE A 99 -10.35 -41.43 -14.65
N ASP A 100 -11.17 -42.34 -14.16
CA ASP A 100 -11.19 -43.79 -14.51
C ASP A 100 -12.61 -44.35 -14.28
#